data_AF-A0A8W8KEP2-F1
#
_entry.id   AF-A0A8W8KEP2-F1
#
_cell.length_a   1.000
_cell.length_b   1.000
_cell.length_c   1.000
_cell.angle_alpha   90.00
_cell.angle_beta   90.00
_cell.angle_gamma   90.00
#
_symmetry.space_group_name_H-M   'P 1'
#
loop_
_entity.id
_entity.type
_entity.pdbx_description
1 polymer ?
#
loop_
_entity_poly.entity_id
_entity_poly.type
_entity_poly.pdbx_seq_one_letter_code
_entity_poly.pdbx_strand_id
1 'polypeptide(L)'
;GTVVFWESLNGHRYIHLPIDPNAPPMDKQHRPKYPYKSIGCVFNHVSFYANNQPSDSVEVCKFNLKNEADWKSMSQDAVLSVCGPGASLAWPSMPPLCCSSLDSALVSNDLEQQLRVMVYEHRRDLGLTTNFDDQLSYLLTPALAAYELERVTGISAGNEEFQDSIKQAVPDGHTFKGYPIQFSHRNAKRAFATCLKSPVCEEIINCRGDHVRLGVRVKVYPYPENAIATWIMFACKYKSVL
;
A
#
# COMPACT_ATOMS: atom_id res chain seq x y z
N GLY A 1 -8.51 -8.02 22.65
CA GLY A 1 -8.27 -6.92 21.69
C GLY A 1 -7.96 -7.52 20.33
N THR A 2 -8.23 -6.81 19.24
CA THR A 2 -7.90 -7.27 17.89
C THR A 2 -6.40 -7.21 17.67
N VAL A 3 -5.82 -8.29 17.13
CA VAL A 3 -4.41 -8.36 16.78
C VAL A 3 -4.27 -8.17 15.27
N VAL A 4 -3.35 -7.30 14.86
CA VAL A 4 -3.08 -7.00 13.45
C VAL A 4 -1.59 -7.13 13.21
N PHE A 5 -1.20 -7.99 12.28
CA PHE A 5 0.19 -8.07 11.81
C PHE A 5 0.42 -7.09 10.67
N TRP A 6 1.59 -6.46 10.70
CA TRP A 6 2.02 -5.48 9.70
C TRP A 6 3.27 -6.01 9.02
N GLU A 7 3.21 -6.19 7.70
CA GLU A 7 4.39 -6.48 6.88
C GLU A 7 5.16 -5.19 6.64
N SER A 8 6.39 -5.12 7.15
CA SER A 8 7.21 -3.90 7.14
C SER A 8 7.64 -3.50 5.74
N LEU A 9 7.77 -4.45 4.81
CA LEU A 9 8.26 -4.18 3.46
C LEU A 9 7.22 -3.57 2.53
N ASN A 10 5.93 -3.88 2.71
CA ASN A 10 4.86 -3.48 1.79
C ASN A 10 3.66 -2.81 2.48
N GLY A 11 3.67 -2.72 3.82
CA GLY A 11 2.59 -2.13 4.60
C GLY A 11 1.30 -2.95 4.63
N HIS A 12 1.33 -4.22 4.18
CA HIS A 12 0.15 -5.08 4.24
C HIS A 12 -0.23 -5.39 5.69
N ARG A 13 -1.53 -5.34 5.94
CA ARG A 13 -2.12 -5.61 7.24
C ARG A 13 -2.87 -6.92 7.20
N TYR A 14 -2.64 -7.75 8.20
CA TYR A 14 -3.31 -9.03 8.35
C TYR A 14 -4.02 -9.06 9.70
N ILE A 15 -5.34 -9.11 9.69
CA ILE A 15 -6.13 -9.29 10.91
C ILE A 15 -5.94 -10.72 11.38
N HIS A 16 -5.44 -10.88 12.60
CA HIS A 16 -5.27 -12.18 13.23
C HIS A 16 -6.57 -12.61 13.90
N LEU A 17 -7.03 -13.80 13.51
CA LEU A 17 -8.14 -14.51 14.12
C LEU A 17 -7.55 -15.72 14.87
N PRO A 18 -7.59 -15.72 16.22
CA PRO A 18 -7.05 -16.83 16.99
C PRO A 18 -7.86 -18.10 16.73
N ILE A 19 -7.17 -19.22 16.58
CA ILE A 19 -7.79 -20.54 16.46
C ILE A 19 -7.90 -21.14 17.86
N ASP A 20 -9.10 -21.54 18.26
CA ASP A 20 -9.28 -22.33 19.48
C ASP A 20 -8.91 -23.79 19.18
N PRO A 21 -7.85 -24.34 19.81
CA PRO A 21 -7.44 -25.72 19.58
C PRO A 21 -8.48 -26.75 20.04
N ASN A 22 -9.48 -26.36 20.85
CA ASN A 22 -10.56 -27.24 21.30
C ASN A 22 -11.82 -27.15 20.41
N ALA A 23 -11.85 -26.23 19.44
CA ALA A 23 -12.95 -26.11 18.50
C ALA A 23 -12.89 -27.23 17.44
N PRO A 24 -14.02 -27.60 16.81
CA PRO A 24 -14.03 -28.53 15.70
C PRO A 24 -13.10 -28.06 14.56
N PRO A 25 -12.51 -28.98 13.79
CA PRO A 25 -11.52 -28.65 12.77
C PRO A 25 -12.10 -27.65 11.76
N MET A 26 -11.47 -26.47 11.69
CA MET A 26 -11.86 -25.43 10.75
C MET A 26 -11.62 -25.86 9.29
N ASP A 27 -12.59 -25.53 8.44
CA ASP A 27 -12.45 -25.65 6.99
C ASP A 27 -11.22 -24.89 6.47
N LYS A 28 -10.54 -25.42 5.44
CA LYS A 28 -9.32 -24.81 4.87
C LYS A 28 -9.50 -23.35 4.43
N GLN A 29 -10.73 -22.94 4.10
CA GLN A 29 -11.07 -21.56 3.74
C GLN A 29 -10.96 -20.56 4.91
N HIS A 30 -11.07 -21.02 6.15
CA HIS A 30 -11.06 -20.16 7.35
C HIS A 30 -9.67 -19.98 7.96
N ARG A 31 -8.62 -20.56 7.37
CA ARG A 31 -7.25 -20.41 7.90
C ARG A 31 -6.74 -18.96 7.73
N PRO A 32 -5.95 -18.45 8.68
CA PRO A 32 -5.39 -17.11 8.59
C PRO A 32 -4.53 -16.92 7.32
N LYS A 33 -4.75 -15.83 6.60
CA LYS A 33 -4.10 -15.53 5.31
C LYS A 33 -2.80 -14.72 5.46
N TYR A 34 -1.97 -15.03 6.46
CA TYR A 34 -0.68 -14.34 6.66
C TYR A 34 0.50 -15.32 6.68
N PRO A 35 1.73 -14.87 6.36
CA PRO A 35 2.90 -15.74 6.25
C PRO A 35 3.54 -16.11 7.59
N TYR A 36 3.16 -15.44 8.69
CA TYR A 36 3.75 -15.61 10.03
C TYR A 36 3.34 -16.93 10.68
N LYS A 37 4.32 -17.71 11.15
CA LYS A 37 4.10 -19.06 11.68
C LYS A 37 4.38 -19.19 13.16
N SER A 38 5.49 -18.64 13.64
CA SER A 38 5.89 -18.71 15.05
C SER A 38 6.19 -17.34 15.64
N ILE A 39 6.04 -17.24 16.97
CA ILE A 39 6.33 -16.04 17.74
C ILE A 39 7.07 -16.40 19.03
N GLY A 40 8.32 -15.96 19.13
CA GLY A 40 9.16 -16.17 20.31
C GLY A 40 9.12 -15.00 21.30
N CYS A 41 8.96 -13.77 20.82
CA CYS A 41 8.93 -12.58 21.67
C CYS A 41 8.19 -11.41 21.01
N VAL A 42 7.81 -10.44 21.84
CA VAL A 42 7.24 -9.15 21.44
C VAL A 42 7.95 -8.06 22.22
N PHE A 43 8.36 -6.98 21.54
CA PHE A 43 9.06 -5.88 22.20
C PHE A 43 8.71 -4.52 21.58
N ASN A 44 8.93 -3.48 22.37
CA ASN A 44 8.92 -2.09 21.93
C ASN A 44 10.04 -1.32 22.65
N HIS A 45 10.02 0.01 22.58
CA HIS A 45 11.04 0.87 23.19
C HIS A 45 11.02 0.90 24.74
N VAL A 46 10.03 0.28 25.40
CA VAL A 46 9.88 0.28 26.87
C VAL A 46 9.74 -1.10 27.49
N SER A 47 9.45 -2.14 26.71
CA SER A 47 9.07 -3.44 27.26
C SER A 47 9.44 -4.57 26.31
N PHE A 48 9.77 -5.71 26.91
CA PHE A 48 10.10 -6.96 26.22
C PHE A 48 9.32 -8.09 26.88
N TYR A 49 8.70 -8.94 26.08
CA TYR A 49 7.93 -10.10 26.50
C TYR A 49 8.40 -11.32 25.72
N ALA A 50 8.79 -12.38 26.42
CA ALA A 50 9.06 -13.69 25.83
C ALA A 50 7.79 -14.55 25.87
N ASN A 51 7.52 -15.27 24.77
CA ASN A 51 6.44 -16.23 24.73
C ASN A 51 6.78 -17.43 25.63
N ASN A 52 5.92 -17.71 26.61
CA ASN A 52 6.06 -18.80 27.56
C ASN A 52 4.89 -19.80 27.45
N GLN A 53 4.11 -19.72 26.37
CA GLN A 53 3.02 -20.66 26.09
C GLN A 53 3.56 -22.03 25.64
N PRO A 54 2.74 -23.10 25.74
CA PRO A 54 3.15 -24.45 25.30
C PRO A 54 3.52 -24.57 23.82
N SER A 55 3.07 -23.63 22.98
CA SER A 55 3.39 -23.57 21.57
C SER A 55 3.76 -22.14 21.19
N ASP A 56 4.73 -22.00 20.29
CA ASP A 56 5.10 -20.75 19.66
C ASP A 56 4.30 -20.48 18.38
N SER A 57 3.40 -21.38 17.98
CA SER A 57 2.57 -21.21 16.77
C SER A 57 1.65 -20.00 16.89
N VAL A 58 1.74 -19.10 15.93
CA VAL A 58 0.96 -17.85 15.86
C VAL A 58 -0.55 -18.13 15.82
N GLU A 59 -0.97 -19.24 15.20
CA GLU A 59 -2.39 -19.57 15.01
C GLU A 59 -3.14 -19.78 16.33
N VAL A 60 -2.48 -20.38 17.33
CA VAL A 60 -3.06 -20.74 18.63
C VAL A 60 -2.55 -19.85 19.77
N CYS A 61 -1.67 -18.90 19.45
CA CYS A 61 -1.04 -18.00 20.40
C CYS A 61 -2.04 -17.01 21.00
N LYS A 62 -2.06 -16.90 22.32
CA LYS A 62 -2.85 -15.91 23.07
C LYS A 62 -2.07 -14.62 23.21
N PHE A 63 -2.50 -13.56 22.53
CA PHE A 63 -1.83 -12.25 22.55
C PHE A 63 -2.21 -11.36 23.75
N ASN A 64 -2.49 -11.95 24.91
CA ASN A 64 -2.70 -11.18 26.14
C ASN A 64 -1.36 -10.96 26.87
N LEU A 65 -0.62 -9.93 26.47
CA LEU A 65 0.70 -9.61 27.03
C LEU A 65 0.69 -9.29 28.54
N LYS A 66 -0.49 -9.03 29.12
CA LYS A 66 -0.64 -8.82 30.57
C LYS A 66 -0.72 -10.12 31.37
N ASN A 67 -0.90 -11.26 30.71
CA ASN A 67 -0.92 -12.56 31.38
C ASN A 67 0.50 -13.10 31.54
N GLU A 68 1.05 -13.01 32.74
CA GLU A 68 2.42 -13.46 33.04
C GLU A 68 2.63 -14.98 32.88
N ALA A 69 1.55 -15.77 32.93
CA ALA A 69 1.63 -17.21 32.68
C ALA A 69 1.98 -17.51 31.21
N ASP A 70 1.43 -16.73 30.29
CA ASP A 70 1.61 -16.89 28.84
C ASP A 70 2.79 -16.06 28.31
N TRP A 71 3.06 -14.90 28.92
CA TRP A 71 4.09 -13.95 28.48
C TRP A 71 4.98 -13.51 29.63
N LYS A 72 6.24 -13.93 29.60
CA LYS A 72 7.21 -13.52 30.61
C LYS A 72 7.78 -12.15 30.27
N SER A 73 7.49 -11.15 31.08
CA SER A 73 8.06 -9.80 30.95
C SER A 73 9.52 -9.76 31.41
N MET A 74 10.32 -8.96 30.74
CA MET A 74 11.63 -8.57 31.24
C MET A 74 11.45 -7.42 32.23
N SER A 75 12.19 -7.44 33.35
CA SER A 75 12.16 -6.35 34.33
C SER A 75 12.58 -5.02 33.67
N GLN A 76 11.88 -3.94 34.01
CA GLN A 76 12.17 -2.62 33.47
C GLN A 76 13.62 -2.18 33.74
N ASP A 77 14.19 -2.54 34.90
CA ASP A 77 15.59 -2.26 35.22
C ASP A 77 16.58 -2.95 34.27
N ALA A 78 16.27 -4.18 33.84
CA ALA A 78 17.08 -4.90 32.85
C ALA A 78 16.93 -4.33 31.44
N VAL A 79 15.74 -3.82 31.09
CA VAL A 79 15.55 -3.10 29.83
C VAL A 79 16.31 -1.77 29.86
N LEU A 80 16.25 -1.02 30.96
CA LEU A 80 16.95 0.24 31.14
C LEU A 80 18.47 0.09 31.26
N SER A 81 18.97 -1.02 31.80
CA SER A 81 20.42 -1.26 31.87
C SER A 81 21.05 -1.49 30.49
N VAL A 82 20.25 -1.85 29.48
CA VAL A 82 20.69 -2.03 28.08
C VAL A 82 20.29 -0.84 27.20
N CYS A 83 19.07 -0.33 27.35
CA CYS A 83 18.46 0.68 26.49
C CYS A 83 18.31 2.06 27.15
N GLY A 84 18.66 2.21 28.42
CA GLY A 84 18.45 3.44 29.18
C GLY A 84 19.44 4.56 28.83
N PRO A 85 19.15 5.80 29.25
CA PRO A 85 20.05 6.94 29.03
C PRO A 85 21.41 6.67 29.72
N GLY A 86 22.46 6.43 28.92
CA GLY A 86 23.81 6.13 29.41
C GLY A 86 24.21 4.64 29.42
N ALA A 87 23.28 3.72 29.16
CA ALA A 87 23.57 2.28 29.02
C ALA A 87 24.44 1.95 27.79
N SER A 88 24.44 2.85 26.79
CA SER A 88 25.31 2.77 25.63
C SER A 88 26.02 4.10 25.40
N LEU A 89 27.15 4.30 26.07
CA LEU A 89 28.09 5.40 25.78
C LEU A 89 28.71 5.30 24.36
N ALA A 90 28.54 4.16 23.69
CA ALA A 90 29.15 3.84 22.39
C ALA A 90 28.16 3.71 21.23
N TRP A 91 26.84 3.77 21.47
CA TRP A 91 25.90 3.83 20.35
C TRP A 91 25.89 5.28 19.86
N PRO A 92 26.27 5.56 18.60
CA PRO A 92 26.09 6.89 18.05
C PRO A 92 24.63 7.30 18.29
N SER A 93 24.41 8.55 18.68
CA SER A 93 23.07 9.14 18.79
C SER A 93 22.22 8.58 17.65
N MET A 94 21.10 7.92 17.97
CA MET A 94 20.26 7.25 16.96
C MET A 94 20.22 8.13 15.72
N PRO A 95 20.77 7.67 14.58
CA PRO A 95 20.91 8.53 13.43
C PRO A 95 19.52 9.08 13.12
N PRO A 96 19.35 10.42 13.08
CA PRO A 96 18.05 10.99 12.84
C PRO A 96 17.58 10.48 11.48
N LEU A 97 16.29 10.17 11.39
CA LEU A 97 15.67 9.87 10.10
C LEU A 97 15.96 11.04 9.14
N CYS A 98 16.66 10.75 8.06
CA CYS A 98 17.05 11.75 7.09
C CYS A 98 15.87 12.06 6.19
N CYS A 99 15.51 13.35 6.05
CA CYS A 99 14.47 13.76 5.12
C CYS A 99 14.88 13.41 3.68
N SER A 100 13.89 13.07 2.85
CA SER A 100 14.16 12.89 1.43
C SER A 100 14.48 14.23 0.79
N SER A 101 15.49 14.25 -0.09
CA SER A 101 15.82 15.40 -0.93
C SER A 101 14.97 15.49 -2.20
N LEU A 102 14.00 14.58 -2.37
CA LEU A 102 13.17 14.51 -3.58
C LEU A 102 12.11 15.61 -3.60
N ASP A 103 12.08 16.39 -4.68
CA ASP A 103 10.92 17.17 -5.05
C ASP A 103 9.82 16.23 -5.58
N SER A 104 8.87 15.90 -4.70
CA SER A 104 7.74 15.04 -5.00
C SER A 104 6.95 15.51 -6.23
N ALA A 105 6.72 16.82 -6.38
CA ALA A 105 5.89 17.34 -7.45
C ALA A 105 6.60 17.23 -8.81
N LEU A 106 7.86 17.65 -8.87
CA LEU A 106 8.67 17.55 -10.07
C LEU A 106 8.79 16.10 -10.54
N VAL A 107 9.14 15.19 -9.63
CA VAL A 107 9.34 13.78 -9.94
C VAL A 107 8.03 13.09 -10.33
N SER A 108 6.91 13.46 -9.72
CA SER A 108 5.59 12.95 -10.12
C SER A 108 5.23 13.37 -11.54
N ASN A 109 5.43 14.64 -11.89
CA ASN A 109 5.12 15.17 -13.21
C ASN A 109 6.03 14.58 -14.30
N ASP A 110 7.32 14.43 -14.03
CA ASP A 110 8.27 13.78 -14.94
C ASP A 110 7.87 12.32 -15.23
N LEU A 111 7.54 11.56 -14.18
CA LEU A 111 7.10 10.18 -14.32
C LEU A 111 5.75 10.06 -15.05
N GLU A 112 4.81 10.97 -14.78
CA GLU A 112 3.53 11.05 -15.51
C GLU A 112 3.75 11.28 -17.00
N GLN A 113 4.62 12.22 -17.37
CA GLN A 113 4.94 12.51 -18.77
C GLN A 113 5.58 11.32 -19.47
N GLN A 114 6.54 10.64 -18.82
CA GLN A 114 7.15 9.41 -19.37
C GLN A 114 6.11 8.32 -19.63
N LEU A 115 5.17 8.12 -18.69
CA LEU A 115 4.10 7.13 -18.86
C LEU A 115 3.10 7.53 -19.95
N ARG A 116 2.77 8.81 -20.10
CA ARG A 116 1.92 9.30 -21.21
C ARG A 116 2.55 9.03 -22.56
N VAL A 117 3.86 9.24 -22.71
CA VAL A 117 4.60 8.89 -23.93
C VAL A 117 4.53 7.39 -24.19
N MET A 118 4.79 6.55 -23.18
CA MET A 118 4.72 5.08 -23.33
C MET A 118 3.32 4.58 -23.71
N VAL A 119 2.26 5.13 -23.10
CA VAL A 119 0.87 4.83 -23.46
C VAL A 119 0.59 5.24 -24.92
N TYR A 120 1.03 6.43 -25.32
CA TYR A 120 0.85 6.92 -26.67
C TYR A 120 1.53 6.01 -27.70
N GLU A 121 2.80 5.66 -27.48
CA GLU A 121 3.56 4.78 -28.36
C GLU A 121 2.94 3.38 -28.44
N HIS A 122 2.61 2.78 -27.30
CA HIS A 122 1.98 1.46 -27.25
C HIS A 122 0.65 1.44 -28.02
N ARG A 123 -0.20 2.44 -27.82
CA ARG A 123 -1.49 2.54 -28.52
C ARG A 123 -1.32 2.80 -30.01
N ARG A 124 -0.35 3.63 -30.40
CA ARG A 124 -0.02 3.89 -31.81
C ARG A 124 0.39 2.59 -32.51
N ASP A 125 1.20 1.76 -31.87
CA ASP A 125 1.66 0.48 -32.44
C ASP A 125 0.51 -0.52 -32.60
N LEU A 126 -0.57 -0.38 -31.81
CA LEU A 126 -1.82 -1.13 -31.94
C LEU A 126 -2.84 -0.49 -32.91
N GLY A 127 -2.50 0.62 -33.55
CA GLY A 127 -3.40 1.37 -34.44
C GLY A 127 -4.54 2.09 -33.71
N LEU A 128 -4.41 2.36 -32.41
CA LEU A 128 -5.41 3.04 -31.59
C LEU A 128 -5.16 4.54 -31.53
N THR A 129 -6.25 5.32 -31.50
CA THR A 129 -6.17 6.76 -31.26
C THR A 129 -5.96 7.05 -29.78
N THR A 130 -5.09 8.00 -29.45
CA THR A 130 -4.79 8.37 -28.07
C THR A 130 -5.17 9.82 -27.84
N ASN A 131 -6.15 10.04 -26.97
CA ASN A 131 -6.57 11.36 -26.53
C ASN A 131 -6.49 11.41 -25.01
N PHE A 132 -5.54 12.18 -24.49
CA PHE A 132 -5.47 12.42 -23.05
C PHE A 132 -6.50 13.48 -22.63
N ASP A 133 -7.00 13.32 -21.40
CA ASP A 133 -7.89 14.25 -20.73
C ASP A 133 -7.23 14.69 -19.43
N ASP A 134 -6.76 15.94 -19.43
CA ASP A 134 -6.04 16.52 -18.30
C ASP A 134 -6.98 16.81 -17.12
N GLN A 135 -8.26 17.10 -17.38
CA GLN A 135 -9.27 17.24 -16.33
C GLN A 135 -9.50 15.89 -15.66
N LEU A 136 -9.65 14.82 -16.44
CA LEU A 136 -9.75 13.46 -15.89
C LEU A 136 -8.53 13.13 -15.04
N SER A 137 -7.31 13.40 -15.55
CA SER A 137 -6.06 13.16 -14.82
C SER A 137 -5.98 13.95 -13.52
N TYR A 138 -6.46 15.20 -13.53
CA TYR A 138 -6.53 16.04 -12.34
C TYR A 138 -7.46 15.44 -11.27
N LEU A 139 -8.62 14.93 -11.66
CA LEU A 139 -9.60 14.29 -10.76
C LEU A 139 -9.07 13.03 -10.07
N LEU A 140 -8.07 12.36 -10.65
CA LEU A 140 -7.43 11.19 -10.01
C LEU A 140 -6.49 11.59 -8.85
N THR A 141 -6.10 12.86 -8.75
CA THR A 141 -5.18 13.36 -7.72
C THR A 141 -5.67 13.09 -6.28
N PRO A 142 -6.91 13.46 -5.90
CA PRO A 142 -7.43 13.15 -4.56
C PRO A 142 -7.55 11.65 -4.30
N ALA A 143 -7.85 10.83 -5.31
CA ALA A 143 -7.90 9.37 -5.15
C ALA A 143 -6.53 8.79 -4.79
N LEU A 144 -5.47 9.22 -5.50
CA LEU A 144 -4.10 8.78 -5.15
C LEU A 144 -3.64 9.26 -3.77
N ALA A 145 -4.16 10.39 -3.28
CA ALA A 145 -3.93 10.84 -1.91
C ALA A 145 -4.67 9.98 -0.89
N ALA A 146 -5.93 9.65 -1.16
CA ALA A 146 -6.74 8.77 -0.33
C ALA A 146 -6.12 7.37 -0.21
N TYR A 147 -5.68 6.76 -1.32
CA TYR A 147 -5.05 5.43 -1.30
C TYR A 147 -3.76 5.39 -0.49
N GLU A 148 -2.94 6.45 -0.57
CA GLU A 148 -1.74 6.52 0.26
C GLU A 148 -2.07 6.72 1.74
N LEU A 149 -3.02 7.61 2.04
CA LEU A 149 -3.48 7.83 3.40
C LEU A 149 -4.02 6.54 4.03
N GLU A 150 -4.82 5.78 3.27
CA GLU A 150 -5.34 4.48 3.70
C GLU A 150 -4.22 3.46 3.90
N ARG A 151 -3.21 3.41 3.02
CA ARG A 151 -2.04 2.52 3.21
C ARG A 151 -1.30 2.83 4.51
N VAL A 152 -1.03 4.10 4.78
CA VAL A 152 -0.23 4.54 5.94
C VAL A 152 -1.03 4.42 7.23
N THR A 153 -2.29 4.87 7.24
CA THR A 153 -3.09 5.01 8.48
C THR A 153 -4.10 3.88 8.67
N GLY A 154 -4.60 3.29 7.59
CA GLY A 154 -5.70 2.33 7.58
C GLY A 154 -7.08 2.96 7.62
N ILE A 155 -7.13 4.29 7.53
CA ILE A 155 -8.37 5.04 7.50
C ILE A 155 -8.68 5.34 6.04
N SER A 156 -9.81 4.83 5.55
CA SER A 156 -10.36 5.19 4.25
C SER A 156 -11.10 6.52 4.38
N ALA A 157 -10.72 7.52 3.59
CA ALA A 157 -11.35 8.83 3.53
C ALA A 157 -11.28 9.39 2.10
N GLY A 158 -12.27 10.19 1.68
CA GLY A 158 -12.25 10.88 0.37
C GLY A 158 -12.86 10.09 -0.81
N ASN A 159 -13.38 8.88 -0.56
CA ASN A 159 -13.93 8.02 -1.62
C ASN A 159 -15.26 8.55 -2.19
N GLU A 160 -16.12 9.15 -1.36
CA GLU A 160 -17.43 9.67 -1.79
C GLU A 160 -17.25 10.89 -2.69
N GLU A 161 -16.42 11.84 -2.27
CA GLU A 161 -16.13 13.06 -3.02
C GLU A 161 -15.45 12.75 -4.36
N PHE A 162 -14.57 11.75 -4.38
CA PHE A 162 -13.96 11.26 -5.61
C PHE A 162 -15.02 10.66 -6.55
N GLN A 163 -15.89 9.77 -6.05
CA GLN A 163 -16.94 9.16 -6.86
C GLN A 163 -17.88 10.22 -7.45
N ASP A 164 -18.28 11.22 -6.66
CA ASP A 164 -19.17 12.27 -7.14
C ASP A 164 -18.51 13.17 -8.18
N SER A 165 -17.22 13.48 -8.00
CA SER A 165 -16.43 14.21 -9.00
C SER A 165 -16.32 13.45 -10.32
N ILE A 166 -16.16 12.12 -10.27
CA ILE A 166 -16.12 11.27 -11.47
C ILE A 166 -17.50 11.19 -12.13
N LYS A 167 -18.59 10.99 -11.36
CA LYS A 167 -19.95 10.98 -11.91
C LYS A 167 -20.27 12.28 -12.65
N GLN A 168 -19.83 13.42 -12.13
CA GLN A 168 -20.03 14.71 -12.80
C GLN A 168 -19.17 14.88 -14.06
N ALA A 169 -17.96 14.30 -14.09
CA ALA A 169 -17.01 14.45 -15.21
C ALA A 169 -17.20 13.44 -16.35
N VAL A 170 -17.98 12.38 -16.11
CA VAL A 170 -18.29 11.32 -17.06
C VAL A 170 -19.67 11.60 -17.65
N PRO A 171 -19.79 11.88 -18.96
CA PRO A 171 -21.09 12.17 -19.57
C PRO A 171 -22.02 10.95 -19.52
N ASP A 172 -23.32 11.21 -19.60
CA ASP A 172 -24.33 10.15 -19.65
C ASP A 172 -24.05 9.14 -20.78
N GLY A 173 -24.24 7.86 -20.47
CA GLY A 173 -23.95 6.74 -21.39
C GLY A 173 -22.46 6.44 -21.59
N HIS A 174 -21.55 7.15 -20.91
CA HIS A 174 -20.12 6.78 -20.87
C HIS A 174 -19.81 5.90 -19.67
N THR A 175 -18.78 5.07 -19.82
CA THR A 175 -18.20 4.25 -18.77
C THR A 175 -16.87 4.85 -18.34
N PHE A 176 -16.60 4.85 -17.04
CA PHE A 176 -15.29 5.16 -16.47
C PHE A 176 -14.65 3.90 -15.90
N LYS A 177 -13.36 3.71 -16.19
CA LYS A 177 -12.52 2.69 -15.57
C LYS A 177 -11.26 3.36 -15.05
N GLY A 178 -10.87 3.04 -13.83
CA GLY A 178 -9.67 3.56 -13.20
C GLY A 178 -9.03 2.50 -12.31
N TYR A 179 -7.71 2.36 -12.39
CA TYR A 179 -7.00 1.35 -11.60
C TYR A 179 -5.74 1.96 -10.95
N PRO A 180 -5.72 2.11 -9.62
CA PRO A 180 -4.56 2.58 -8.89
C PRO A 180 -3.57 1.42 -8.63
N ILE A 181 -2.28 1.68 -8.80
CA ILE A 181 -1.20 0.74 -8.49
C ILE A 181 -0.03 1.46 -7.83
N GLN A 182 0.54 0.85 -6.79
CA GLN A 182 1.68 1.40 -6.04
C GLN A 182 2.96 0.65 -6.37
N PHE A 183 4.07 1.38 -6.47
CA PHE A 183 5.43 0.88 -6.65
C PHE A 183 6.38 1.48 -5.61
N SER A 184 7.41 0.75 -5.22
CA SER A 184 8.52 1.23 -4.38
C SER A 184 9.68 1.82 -5.20
N HIS A 185 9.43 2.18 -6.46
CA HIS A 185 10.44 2.69 -7.39
C HIS A 185 9.85 3.70 -8.38
N ARG A 186 10.71 4.49 -9.03
CA ARG A 186 10.33 5.52 -10.02
C ARG A 186 10.66 5.15 -11.47
N ASN A 187 10.98 3.88 -11.74
CA ASN A 187 11.31 3.45 -13.09
C ASN A 187 10.03 3.32 -13.95
N ALA A 188 9.81 4.29 -14.83
CA ALA A 188 8.65 4.36 -15.72
C ALA A 188 8.47 3.10 -16.58
N LYS A 189 9.55 2.64 -17.22
CA LYS A 189 9.53 1.47 -18.12
C LYS A 189 9.13 0.20 -17.37
N ARG A 190 9.73 0.00 -16.18
CA ARG A 190 9.42 -1.14 -15.31
C ARG A 190 7.99 -1.08 -14.80
N ALA A 191 7.53 0.11 -14.37
CA ALA A 191 6.14 0.30 -13.93
C ALA A 191 5.15 0.01 -15.05
N PHE A 192 5.37 0.58 -16.24
CA PHE A 192 4.53 0.39 -17.42
C PHE A 192 4.44 -1.08 -17.85
N ALA A 193 5.58 -1.79 -17.89
CA ALA A 193 5.61 -3.21 -18.19
C ALA A 193 4.85 -4.05 -17.16
N THR A 194 4.88 -3.69 -15.87
CA THR A 194 4.04 -4.33 -14.86
C THR A 194 2.57 -4.02 -15.06
N CYS A 195 2.21 -2.78 -15.42
CA CYS A 195 0.83 -2.40 -15.71
C CYS A 195 0.26 -3.18 -16.89
N LEU A 196 1.02 -3.36 -17.98
CA LEU A 196 0.58 -4.17 -19.12
C LEU A 196 0.37 -5.67 -18.79
N LYS A 197 0.97 -6.17 -17.70
CA LYS A 197 0.73 -7.55 -17.23
C LYS A 197 -0.53 -7.68 -16.35
N SER A 198 -1.08 -6.57 -15.87
CA SER A 198 -2.31 -6.55 -15.10
C SER A 198 -3.50 -6.47 -16.06
N PRO A 199 -4.42 -7.46 -16.07
CA PRO A 199 -5.55 -7.47 -17.02
C PRO A 199 -6.39 -6.19 -16.98
N VAL A 200 -6.59 -5.61 -15.79
CA VAL A 200 -7.40 -4.38 -15.61
C VAL A 200 -6.68 -3.16 -16.20
N CYS A 201 -5.37 -3.03 -15.97
CA CYS A 201 -4.58 -1.94 -16.56
C CYS A 201 -4.47 -2.09 -18.07
N GLU A 202 -4.22 -3.31 -18.56
CA GLU A 202 -4.15 -3.61 -19.98
C GLU A 202 -5.47 -3.23 -20.68
N GLU A 203 -6.62 -3.59 -20.09
CA GLU A 203 -7.93 -3.23 -20.61
C GLU A 203 -8.14 -1.71 -20.68
N ILE A 204 -7.71 -0.96 -19.65
CA ILE A 204 -7.78 0.51 -19.64
C ILE A 204 -6.88 1.12 -20.72
N ILE A 205 -5.61 0.67 -20.79
CA ILE A 205 -4.62 1.19 -21.73
C ILE A 205 -5.00 0.85 -23.18
N ASN A 206 -5.57 -0.33 -23.42
CA ASN A 206 -5.98 -0.82 -24.74
C ASN A 206 -7.45 -0.55 -25.03
N CYS A 207 -8.11 0.28 -24.22
CA CYS A 207 -9.53 0.58 -24.35
C CYS A 207 -9.88 1.06 -25.76
N ARG A 208 -10.96 0.47 -26.30
CA ARG A 208 -11.57 0.78 -27.59
C ARG A 208 -13.02 1.19 -27.35
N GLY A 209 -13.51 2.12 -28.16
CA GLY A 209 -14.87 2.61 -28.10
C GLY A 209 -14.98 3.97 -28.77
N ASP A 210 -16.16 4.57 -28.67
CA ASP A 210 -16.37 5.93 -29.13
C ASP A 210 -15.94 6.92 -28.04
N HIS A 211 -15.38 8.06 -28.45
CA HIS A 211 -15.00 9.15 -27.55
C HIS A 211 -14.04 8.72 -26.41
N VAL A 212 -13.14 7.77 -26.68
CA VAL A 212 -12.14 7.31 -25.68
C VAL A 212 -11.25 8.49 -25.27
N ARG A 213 -11.23 8.75 -23.96
CA ARG A 213 -10.35 9.72 -23.30
C ARG A 213 -9.58 9.02 -22.19
N LEU A 214 -8.26 9.19 -22.18
CA LEU A 214 -7.35 8.56 -21.24
C LEU A 214 -6.89 9.55 -20.18
N GLY A 215 -6.81 9.09 -18.94
CA GLY A 215 -6.19 9.79 -17.83
C GLY A 215 -4.98 9.02 -17.34
N VAL A 216 -3.89 9.72 -17.08
CA VAL A 216 -2.72 9.16 -16.40
C VAL A 216 -2.37 10.12 -15.29
N ARG A 217 -2.34 9.62 -14.05
CA ARG A 217 -1.93 10.43 -12.91
C ARG A 217 -0.90 9.70 -12.08
N VAL A 218 0.13 10.43 -11.67
CA VAL A 218 1.20 9.90 -10.81
C VAL A 218 1.32 10.76 -9.55
N LYS A 219 1.56 10.11 -8.42
CA LYS A 219 2.00 10.77 -7.19
C LYS A 219 3.11 9.98 -6.51
N VAL A 220 4.21 10.66 -6.23
CA VAL A 220 5.37 10.13 -5.50
C VAL A 220 5.37 10.69 -4.09
N TYR A 221 5.28 9.82 -3.09
CA TYR A 221 5.37 10.15 -1.68
C TYR A 221 6.76 9.82 -1.16
N PRO A 222 7.60 10.81 -0.86
CA PRO A 222 8.88 10.59 -0.23
C PRO A 222 8.72 10.30 1.26
N TYR A 223 9.47 9.31 1.72
CA TYR A 223 9.63 8.94 3.12
C TYR A 223 11.08 9.19 3.55
N PRO A 224 11.35 9.16 4.87
CA PRO A 224 12.73 9.23 5.34
C PRO A 224 13.61 8.12 4.75
N GLU A 225 14.92 8.36 4.74
CA GLU A 225 15.92 7.43 4.19
C GLU A 225 15.75 7.16 2.68
N ASN A 226 15.19 8.13 1.95
CA ASN A 226 14.90 8.04 0.52
C ASN A 226 13.97 6.88 0.12
N ALA A 227 13.23 6.31 1.08
CA ALA A 227 12.12 5.43 0.79
C ALA A 227 11.03 6.21 0.05
N ILE A 228 10.30 5.53 -0.83
CA ILE A 228 9.27 6.16 -1.67
C ILE A 228 8.09 5.23 -1.89
N ALA A 229 6.91 5.82 -1.98
CA ALA A 229 5.74 5.19 -2.56
C ALA A 229 5.35 5.94 -3.83
N THR A 230 5.34 5.25 -4.97
CA THR A 230 4.97 5.80 -6.27
C THR A 230 3.62 5.23 -6.67
N TRP A 231 2.58 6.05 -6.59
CA TRP A 231 1.25 5.72 -7.06
C TRP A 231 1.08 6.13 -8.51
N ILE A 232 0.52 5.23 -9.30
CA ILE A 232 0.16 5.45 -10.70
C ILE A 232 -1.29 5.03 -10.85
N MET A 233 -2.09 5.86 -11.51
CA MET A 233 -3.45 5.52 -11.88
C MET A 233 -3.64 5.75 -13.38
N PHE A 234 -3.95 4.67 -14.09
CA PHE A 234 -4.47 4.75 -15.45
C PHE A 234 -5.99 4.78 -15.37
N ALA A 235 -6.60 5.66 -16.15
CA ALA A 235 -8.05 5.72 -16.28
C ALA A 235 -8.45 5.92 -17.74
N CYS A 236 -9.66 5.51 -18.07
CA CYS A 236 -10.32 5.87 -19.31
C CYS A 236 -11.77 6.23 -19.05
N LYS A 237 -12.29 7.16 -19.85
CA LYS A 237 -13.74 7.32 -20.07
C LYS A 237 -14.05 7.15 -21.54
N TYR A 238 -15.10 6.41 -21.85
CA TYR A 238 -15.47 6.07 -23.22
C TYR A 238 -16.96 5.78 -23.31
N LYS A 239 -17.55 5.97 -24.48
CA LYS A 239 -18.90 5.52 -24.77
C LYS A 239 -18.83 4.07 -25.24
N SER A 240 -19.53 3.17 -24.54
CA SER A 240 -19.60 1.78 -24.95
C SER A 240 -20.36 1.68 -26.27
N VAL A 241 -19.77 1.04 -27.26
CA VAL A 241 -20.46 0.66 -28.49
C VAL A 241 -20.97 -0.76 -28.22
N LEU A 242 -22.29 -0.90 -28.03
CA LEU A 242 -22.94 -2.22 -28.04
C LEU A 242 -22.92 -2.78 -29.46
#